data_AF-A0A3N0YXC8-F1
#
_entry.id   AF-A0A3N0YXC8-F1
#
_cell.length_a   1.000
_cell.length_b   1.000
_cell.length_c   1.000
_cell.angle_alpha   90.00
_cell.angle_beta   90.00
_cell.angle_gamma   90.00
#
_symmetry.space_group_name_H-M   'P 1'
#
loop_
_entity.id
_entity.type
_entity.pdbx_description
1 polymer ?
#
loop_
_entity_poly.entity_id
_entity_poly.type
_entity_poly.pdbx_seq_one_letter_code
_entity_poly.pdbx_strand_id
1 'polypeptide(L)'
;MAIFQVFQAKLLRSLDESGVDEPAFRDLRSATDVALRATKATAQAIGRSMASLVVLERHLWLNLTEIKDLDKTAFLDAPVSPSGLFGPAVDGFTERFTAAQKSSQAMRHFLPKRSSSASAVSRPRPAPAQQNKPATSTAQAAPPKEHRQRSRPPKRPPFPRRQGPRPKIVLDPTTPKTS
;
A
#
# COMPACT_ATOMS: atom_id res chain seq x y z
N MET A 1 -5.97 5.84 30.05
CA MET A 1 -4.73 5.61 30.83
C MET A 1 -4.48 6.68 31.89
N ALA A 2 -4.43 7.97 31.53
CA ALA A 2 -4.16 9.06 32.50
C ALA A 2 -5.09 9.07 33.74
N ILE A 3 -6.38 8.80 33.56
CA ILE A 3 -7.36 8.77 34.67
C ILE A 3 -7.01 7.67 35.69
N PHE A 4 -6.65 6.47 35.23
CA PHE A 4 -6.26 5.37 36.14
C PHE A 4 -4.94 5.65 36.84
N GLN A 5 -3.97 6.27 36.16
CA GLN A 5 -2.69 6.67 36.77
C GLN A 5 -2.91 7.70 37.89
N VAL A 6 -3.75 8.72 37.65
CA VAL A 6 -4.11 9.71 38.67
C VAL A 6 -4.86 9.07 39.84
N PHE A 7 -5.77 8.13 39.55
CA PHE A 7 -6.50 7.40 40.58
C PHE A 7 -5.58 6.51 41.43
N GLN A 8 -4.68 5.75 40.80
CA GLN A 8 -3.66 4.96 41.51
C GLN A 8 -2.75 5.85 42.36
N ALA A 9 -2.29 7.00 41.84
CA ALA A 9 -1.46 7.93 42.60
C ALA A 9 -2.19 8.48 43.83
N LYS A 10 -3.49 8.75 43.72
CA LYS A 10 -4.33 9.17 44.86
C LYS A 10 -4.49 8.07 45.90
N LEU A 11 -4.72 6.81 45.47
CA LEU A 11 -4.84 5.67 46.39
C LEU A 11 -3.52 5.35 47.10
N LEU A 12 -2.39 5.43 46.40
CA LEU A 12 -1.07 5.24 46.98
C LEU A 12 -0.77 6.31 48.04
N ARG A 13 -1.13 7.57 47.75
CA ARG A 13 -1.00 8.66 48.71
C ARG A 13 -1.90 8.47 49.94
N SER A 14 -3.14 8.00 49.78
CA SER A 14 -4.00 7.73 50.93
C SER A 14 -3.47 6.58 51.79
N LEU A 15 -2.95 5.51 51.17
CA LEU A 15 -2.34 4.37 51.88
C LEU A 15 -1.11 4.78 52.72
N ASP A 16 -0.31 5.73 52.24
CA ASP A 16 0.85 6.26 52.96
C ASP A 16 0.44 7.05 54.22
N GLU A 17 -0.64 7.84 54.11
CA GLU A 17 -1.11 8.73 55.19
C GLU A 17 -1.97 8.01 56.24
N SER A 18 -2.80 7.04 55.85
CA SER A 18 -3.78 6.37 56.74
C SER A 18 -3.44 4.93 57.12
N GLY A 19 -2.32 4.38 56.64
CA GLY A 19 -1.96 2.98 56.84
C GLY A 19 -2.71 2.00 55.92
N VAL A 20 -2.45 0.70 56.07
CA VAL A 20 -3.00 -0.35 55.20
C VAL A 20 -4.48 -0.56 55.47
N ASP A 21 -5.32 0.08 54.64
CA ASP A 21 -6.76 -0.13 54.59
C ASP A 21 -7.11 -1.17 53.51
N GLU A 22 -7.73 -2.28 53.92
CA GLU A 22 -8.09 -3.42 53.06
C GLU A 22 -8.91 -3.02 51.80
N PRO A 23 -9.97 -2.18 51.89
CA PRO A 23 -10.70 -1.73 50.71
C PRO A 23 -9.85 -0.86 49.78
N ALA A 24 -8.96 0.00 50.29
CA ALA A 24 -8.07 0.81 49.47
C ALA A 24 -7.06 -0.04 48.68
N PHE A 25 -6.55 -1.10 49.31
CA PHE A 25 -5.65 -2.06 48.66
C PHE A 25 -6.35 -2.87 47.55
N ARG A 26 -7.58 -3.31 47.81
CA ARG A 26 -8.43 -3.97 46.80
C ARG A 26 -8.69 -3.06 45.59
N ASP A 27 -9.03 -1.80 45.83
CA ASP A 27 -9.31 -0.83 44.78
C ASP A 27 -8.05 -0.49 43.97
N LEU A 28 -6.89 -0.40 44.63
CA LEU A 28 -5.58 -0.25 43.96
C LEU A 28 -5.28 -1.45 43.05
N ARG A 29 -5.49 -2.67 43.53
CA ARG A 29 -5.31 -3.90 42.75
C ARG A 29 -6.24 -3.93 41.53
N SER A 30 -7.50 -3.58 41.72
CA SER A 30 -8.50 -3.49 40.65
C SER A 30 -8.11 -2.45 39.59
N ALA A 31 -7.73 -1.24 40.02
CA ALA A 31 -7.28 -0.20 39.10
C ALA A 31 -6.03 -0.61 38.30
N THR A 32 -5.10 -1.30 38.95
CA THR A 32 -3.89 -1.83 38.30
C THR A 32 -4.22 -2.89 37.27
N ASP A 33 -5.09 -3.84 37.60
CA ASP A 33 -5.52 -4.89 36.67
C ASP A 33 -6.23 -4.30 35.44
N VAL A 34 -7.09 -3.29 35.63
CA VAL A 34 -7.73 -2.57 34.52
C VAL A 34 -6.69 -1.84 33.66
N ALA A 35 -5.71 -1.17 34.26
CA ALA A 35 -4.64 -0.50 33.53
C ALA A 35 -3.76 -1.47 32.72
N LEU A 36 -3.45 -2.65 33.28
CA LEU A 36 -2.71 -3.70 32.57
C LEU A 36 -3.51 -4.27 31.41
N ARG A 37 -4.80 -4.54 31.60
CA ARG A 37 -5.69 -5.00 30.52
C ARG A 37 -5.81 -3.96 29.40
N ALA A 38 -5.93 -2.68 29.75
CA ALA A 38 -5.94 -1.59 28.78
C ALA A 38 -4.62 -1.52 28.01
N THR A 39 -3.47 -1.59 28.69
CA THR A 39 -2.14 -1.59 28.04
C THR A 39 -1.96 -2.78 27.11
N LYS A 40 -2.38 -3.99 27.53
CA LYS A 40 -2.37 -5.19 26.68
C LYS A 40 -3.20 -4.98 25.41
N ALA A 41 -4.42 -4.43 25.55
CA ALA A 41 -5.28 -4.13 24.41
C ALA A 41 -4.64 -3.10 23.47
N THR A 42 -3.99 -2.06 24.01
CA THR A 42 -3.23 -1.07 23.22
C THR A 42 -2.07 -1.72 22.48
N ALA A 43 -1.25 -2.54 23.14
CA ALA A 43 -0.15 -3.26 22.50
C ALA A 43 -0.63 -4.19 21.39
N GLN A 44 -1.75 -4.90 21.61
CA GLN A 44 -2.38 -5.72 20.58
C GLN A 44 -2.88 -4.89 19.40
N ALA A 45 -3.50 -3.73 19.65
CA ALA A 45 -3.94 -2.83 18.59
C ALA A 45 -2.75 -2.33 17.76
N ILE A 46 -1.66 -1.90 18.41
CA ILE A 46 -0.43 -1.48 17.74
C ILE A 46 0.15 -2.63 16.90
N GLY A 47 0.24 -3.84 17.47
CA GLY A 47 0.70 -5.03 16.75
C GLY A 47 -0.13 -5.34 15.50
N ARG A 48 -1.46 -5.23 15.60
CA ARG A 48 -2.36 -5.39 14.45
C ARG A 48 -2.15 -4.30 13.40
N SER A 49 -2.00 -3.04 13.81
CA SER A 49 -1.71 -1.93 12.89
C SER A 49 -0.39 -2.14 12.15
N MET A 50 0.68 -2.54 12.85
CA MET A 50 1.97 -2.86 12.22
C MET A 50 1.84 -4.03 11.23
N ALA A 51 1.12 -5.09 11.59
CA ALA A 51 0.86 -6.19 10.67
C ALA A 51 0.10 -5.73 9.41
N SER A 52 -0.89 -4.85 9.54
CA SER A 52 -1.59 -4.26 8.40
C SER A 52 -0.68 -3.40 7.51
N LEU A 53 0.24 -2.62 8.09
CA LEU A 53 1.24 -1.86 7.34
C LEU A 53 2.14 -2.77 6.50
N VAL A 54 2.62 -3.88 7.08
CA VAL A 54 3.45 -4.87 6.37
C VAL A 54 2.68 -5.50 5.20
N VAL A 55 1.40 -5.84 5.40
CA VAL A 55 0.55 -6.38 4.32
C VAL A 55 0.36 -5.37 3.18
N LEU A 56 0.12 -4.09 3.50
CA LEU A 56 0.01 -3.04 2.49
C LEU A 56 1.32 -2.86 1.71
N GLU A 57 2.46 -2.90 2.41
CA GLU A 57 3.77 -2.83 1.79
C GLU A 57 4.00 -4.02 0.84
N ARG A 58 3.69 -5.25 1.26
CA ARG A 58 3.73 -6.44 0.38
C ARG A 58 2.88 -6.26 -0.86
N HIS A 59 1.64 -5.79 -0.71
CA HIS A 59 0.75 -5.53 -1.84
C HIS A 59 1.33 -4.50 -2.81
N LEU A 60 1.89 -3.41 -2.30
CA LEU A 60 2.51 -2.37 -3.13
C LEU A 60 3.69 -2.94 -3.92
N TRP A 61 4.62 -3.62 -3.26
CA TRP A 61 5.77 -4.23 -3.93
C TRP A 61 5.34 -5.21 -5.01
N LEU A 62 4.40 -6.11 -4.72
CA LEU A 62 3.91 -7.08 -5.70
C LEU A 62 3.15 -6.42 -6.87
N ASN A 63 2.46 -5.30 -6.64
CA ASN A 63 1.79 -4.55 -7.70
C ASN A 63 2.79 -3.94 -8.69
N LEU A 64 3.94 -3.47 -8.21
CA LEU A 64 5.01 -2.91 -9.02
C LEU A 64 5.85 -3.96 -9.77
N THR A 65 5.69 -5.24 -9.44
CA THR A 65 6.41 -6.33 -10.10
C THR A 65 5.61 -6.94 -11.25
N GLU A 66 6.30 -7.36 -12.31
CA GLU A 66 5.73 -8.12 -13.44
C GLU A 66 5.55 -9.62 -13.11
N ILE A 67 5.09 -9.92 -11.89
CA ILE A 67 4.82 -11.30 -11.45
C ILE A 67 3.37 -11.67 -11.82
N LYS A 68 3.13 -12.94 -12.16
CA LYS A 68 1.77 -13.44 -12.42
C LYS A 68 0.92 -13.41 -11.15
N ASP A 69 -0.36 -13.10 -11.26
CA ASP A 69 -1.23 -12.98 -10.08
C ASP A 69 -1.35 -14.28 -9.28
N LEU A 70 -1.23 -15.44 -9.94
CA LEU A 70 -1.18 -16.76 -9.29
C LEU A 70 0.02 -16.90 -8.34
N ASP A 71 1.17 -16.31 -8.70
CA ASP A 71 2.37 -16.37 -7.86
C ASP A 71 2.31 -15.31 -6.75
N LYS A 72 1.60 -14.19 -6.97
CA LYS A 72 1.41 -13.13 -5.96
C LYS A 72 0.67 -13.61 -4.72
N THR A 73 -0.34 -14.48 -4.86
CA THR A 73 -1.13 -14.96 -3.72
C THR A 73 -0.26 -15.70 -2.71
N ALA A 74 0.68 -16.53 -3.19
CA ALA A 74 1.61 -17.25 -2.32
C ALA A 74 2.48 -16.32 -1.45
N PHE A 75 2.85 -15.13 -1.96
CA PHE A 75 3.59 -14.13 -1.20
C PHE A 75 2.72 -13.37 -0.18
N LEU A 76 1.43 -13.18 -0.48
CA LEU A 76 0.49 -12.52 0.41
C LEU A 76 0.05 -13.41 1.57
N ASP A 77 -0.10 -14.72 1.30
CA ASP A 77 -0.52 -15.71 2.29
C ASP A 77 0.63 -16.15 3.23
N ALA A 78 1.88 -15.84 2.87
CA ALA A 78 3.03 -16.14 3.71
C ALA A 78 2.93 -15.41 5.07
N PRO A 79 3.34 -16.02 6.19
CA PRO A 79 3.38 -15.32 7.47
C PRO A 79 4.35 -14.13 7.45
N VAL A 80 4.13 -13.15 8.32
CA VAL A 80 5.09 -12.05 8.54
C VAL A 80 6.33 -12.62 9.23
N SER A 81 7.49 -12.49 8.59
CA SER A 81 8.77 -12.92 9.14
C SER A 81 9.60 -11.73 9.61
N PRO A 82 10.29 -11.81 10.76
CA PRO A 82 11.24 -10.78 11.16
C PRO A 82 12.46 -10.70 10.24
N SER A 83 12.75 -11.75 9.45
CA SER A 83 13.89 -11.79 8.53
C SER A 83 13.73 -10.92 7.28
N GLY A 84 12.51 -10.47 6.96
CA GLY A 84 12.26 -9.62 5.81
C GLY A 84 10.80 -9.64 5.35
N LEU A 85 10.46 -8.73 4.44
CA LEU A 85 9.09 -8.46 4.01
C LEU A 85 8.37 -9.72 3.53
N PHE A 86 9.02 -10.57 2.73
CA PHE A 86 8.41 -11.80 2.19
C PHE A 86 8.87 -13.09 2.91
N GLY A 87 9.83 -12.97 3.82
CA GLY A 87 10.40 -14.12 4.53
C GLY A 87 10.91 -15.22 3.58
N PRO A 88 10.92 -16.49 4.03
CA PRO A 88 11.39 -17.62 3.23
C PRO A 88 10.60 -17.88 1.93
N ALA A 89 9.43 -17.26 1.76
CA ALA A 89 8.63 -17.43 0.54
C ALA A 89 9.36 -16.93 -0.72
N VAL A 90 10.30 -16.00 -0.56
CA VAL A 90 11.11 -15.47 -1.68
C VAL A 90 12.22 -16.41 -2.12
N ASP A 91 12.69 -17.32 -1.26
CA ASP A 91 13.83 -18.19 -1.55
C ASP A 91 13.50 -19.14 -2.70
N GLY A 92 12.36 -19.83 -2.61
CA GLY A 92 11.88 -20.73 -3.66
C GLY A 92 11.58 -20.01 -4.98
N PHE A 93 11.14 -18.75 -4.95
CA PHE A 93 10.98 -17.94 -6.15
C PHE A 93 12.33 -17.58 -6.78
N THR A 94 13.31 -17.23 -5.95
CA THR A 94 14.66 -16.85 -6.38
C THR A 94 15.38 -18.02 -7.05
N GLU A 95 15.23 -19.23 -6.53
CA GLU A 95 15.75 -20.45 -7.15
C GLU A 95 15.13 -20.72 -8.52
N ARG A 96 13.79 -20.66 -8.63
CA ARG A 96 13.07 -20.85 -9.90
C ARG A 96 13.43 -19.79 -10.93
N PHE A 97 13.52 -18.54 -10.50
CA PHE A 97 13.94 -17.43 -11.35
C PHE A 97 15.36 -17.67 -11.86
N THR A 98 16.29 -18.04 -10.99
CA THR A 98 17.67 -18.32 -11.36
C THR A 98 17.77 -19.51 -12.32
N ALA A 99 17.01 -20.58 -12.09
CA ALA A 99 16.97 -21.74 -12.98
C ALA A 99 16.41 -21.38 -14.36
N ALA A 100 15.32 -20.58 -14.41
CA ALA A 100 14.72 -20.10 -15.65
C ALA A 100 15.65 -19.13 -16.40
N GLN A 101 16.40 -18.31 -15.68
CA GLN A 101 17.37 -17.38 -16.26
C GLN A 101 18.54 -18.14 -16.89
N LYS A 102 19.08 -19.15 -16.18
CA LYS A 102 20.10 -20.06 -16.72
C LYS A 102 19.62 -20.82 -17.96
N SER A 103 18.39 -21.34 -17.95
CA SER A 103 17.83 -22.04 -19.11
C SER A 103 17.60 -21.09 -20.30
N SER A 104 17.14 -19.87 -20.05
CA SER A 104 16.98 -18.83 -21.08
C SER A 104 18.32 -18.44 -21.71
N GLN A 105 19.37 -18.27 -20.92
CA GLN A 105 20.72 -18.04 -21.43
C GLN A 105 21.22 -19.23 -22.25
N ALA A 106 21.05 -20.46 -21.74
CA ALA A 106 21.41 -21.66 -22.49
C ALA A 106 20.69 -21.71 -23.84
N MET A 107 19.38 -21.46 -23.89
CA MET A 107 18.61 -21.41 -25.15
C MET A 107 19.11 -20.34 -26.12
N ARG A 108 19.57 -19.18 -25.64
CA ARG A 108 20.18 -18.15 -26.50
C ARG A 108 21.48 -18.61 -27.17
N HIS A 109 22.20 -19.56 -26.59
CA HIS A 109 23.37 -20.16 -27.24
C HIS A 109 23.00 -21.13 -28.36
N PHE A 110 21.81 -21.74 -28.31
CA PHE A 110 21.32 -22.67 -29.33
C PHE A 110 20.55 -22.00 -30.47
N LEU A 111 20.05 -20.78 -30.26
CA LEU A 111 19.41 -20.00 -31.32
C LEU A 111 20.49 -19.43 -32.25
N PRO A 112 20.40 -19.65 -33.58
CA PRO A 112 21.31 -19.02 -34.53
C PRO A 112 21.30 -17.51 -34.30
N LYS A 113 22.43 -16.95 -33.82
CA LYS A 113 22.63 -15.51 -33.85
C LYS A 113 22.46 -15.11 -35.30
N ARG A 114 21.44 -14.31 -35.64
CA ARG A 114 21.39 -13.69 -36.96
C ARG A 114 22.71 -12.97 -37.12
N SER A 115 23.63 -13.54 -37.90
CA SER A 115 24.84 -12.88 -38.32
C SER A 115 24.37 -11.61 -39.01
N SER A 116 24.58 -10.48 -38.36
CA SER A 116 24.91 -9.26 -39.08
C SER A 116 26.27 -9.49 -39.74
N SER A 117 26.33 -10.40 -40.72
CA SER A 117 27.45 -10.52 -41.64
C SER A 117 27.23 -9.48 -42.71
N ALA A 118 28.04 -8.44 -42.64
CA ALA A 118 28.23 -7.46 -43.67
C ALA A 118 28.35 -8.14 -45.05
N SER A 119 27.46 -7.75 -45.97
CA SER A 119 27.65 -7.77 -47.42
C SER A 119 26.64 -6.82 -48.05
N ALA A 120 26.79 -5.53 -47.74
CA ALA A 120 26.44 -4.46 -48.68
C ALA A 120 27.71 -3.62 -48.85
N VAL A 121 28.47 -4.04 -49.86
CA VAL A 121 29.64 -3.39 -50.40
C VAL A 121 29.36 -1.89 -50.62
N SER A 122 30.18 -1.07 -49.97
CA SER A 122 30.75 0.19 -50.46
C SER A 122 29.81 1.22 -51.11
N ARG A 123 29.43 2.26 -50.34
CA ARG A 123 29.36 3.61 -50.90
C ARG A 123 30.08 4.59 -49.97
N PRO A 124 31.23 5.16 -50.38
CA PRO A 124 31.94 6.13 -49.56
C PRO A 124 31.15 7.43 -49.51
N ARG A 125 31.01 7.96 -48.30
CA ARG A 125 30.65 9.34 -48.01
C ARG A 125 31.79 10.25 -48.45
N PRO A 126 31.51 11.37 -49.14
CA PRO A 126 32.33 12.56 -49.02
C PRO A 126 31.53 13.70 -48.38
N ALA A 127 32.13 14.31 -47.37
CA ALA A 127 31.97 15.72 -47.00
C ALA A 127 33.41 16.28 -46.97
N PRO A 128 33.71 17.55 -47.30
CA PRO A 128 33.12 18.71 -46.60
C PRO A 128 32.96 20.04 -47.39
N ALA A 129 32.12 20.93 -46.82
CA ALA A 129 32.20 22.40 -46.73
C ALA A 129 32.53 23.29 -47.94
N GLN A 130 31.67 24.30 -48.20
CA GLN A 130 32.10 25.72 -48.11
C GLN A 130 30.94 26.75 -48.17
N GLN A 131 30.96 27.67 -47.19
CA GLN A 131 30.70 29.13 -47.28
C GLN A 131 29.34 29.64 -47.82
N ASN A 132 28.60 30.53 -47.16
CA ASN A 132 29.00 31.70 -46.38
C ASN A 132 27.90 32.11 -45.35
N LYS A 133 28.34 32.55 -44.16
CA LYS A 133 27.67 33.59 -43.33
C LYS A 133 28.23 34.98 -43.77
N PRO A 134 27.75 36.17 -43.32
CA PRO A 134 26.86 36.46 -42.15
C PRO A 134 25.80 37.59 -42.29
N ALA A 135 24.92 37.64 -41.26
CA ALA A 135 24.24 38.78 -40.59
C ALA A 135 23.30 39.69 -41.44
N THR A 136 22.18 40.26 -40.98
CA THR A 136 21.65 40.73 -39.68
C THR A 136 20.14 40.98 -39.95
N SER A 137 19.13 40.81 -39.08
CA SER A 137 18.81 41.68 -37.95
C SER A 137 17.40 41.37 -37.40
N THR A 138 17.27 41.45 -36.07
CA THR A 138 16.09 41.85 -35.26
C THR A 138 14.77 41.08 -35.36
N ALA A 139 14.37 40.37 -34.31
CA ALA A 139 13.55 40.92 -33.21
C ALA A 139 13.07 39.81 -32.26
N GLN A 140 12.96 40.17 -30.99
CA GLN A 140 12.59 39.36 -29.81
C GLN A 140 11.17 38.75 -29.91
N ALA A 141 10.96 37.56 -29.33
CA ALA A 141 9.82 37.25 -28.44
C ALA A 141 9.84 35.80 -27.93
N ALA A 142 9.24 35.62 -26.76
CA ALA A 142 9.21 34.48 -25.84
C ALA A 142 8.30 33.28 -26.31
N PRO A 143 8.07 32.22 -25.49
CA PRO A 143 8.01 30.81 -25.89
C PRO A 143 6.71 30.34 -26.59
N PRO A 144 6.72 29.18 -27.27
CA PRO A 144 5.53 28.63 -27.91
C PRO A 144 4.52 28.06 -26.88
N LYS A 145 3.43 28.81 -26.75
CA LYS A 145 2.05 28.53 -26.30
C LYS A 145 1.72 27.10 -25.85
N GLU A 146 1.28 27.00 -24.59
CA GLU A 146 0.38 25.97 -24.07
C GLU A 146 -0.83 25.79 -24.99
N HIS A 147 -0.97 24.62 -25.61
CA HIS A 147 -2.25 24.19 -26.18
C HIS A 147 -3.03 23.41 -25.12
N ARG A 148 -3.80 24.18 -24.36
CA ARG A 148 -4.83 23.74 -23.42
C ARG A 148 -5.92 22.96 -24.15
N GLN A 149 -5.77 21.64 -24.30
CA GLN A 149 -6.90 20.75 -24.56
C GLN A 149 -7.44 20.20 -23.25
N ARG A 150 -8.45 20.92 -22.75
CA ARG A 150 -9.33 20.52 -21.67
C ARG A 150 -10.23 19.38 -22.16
N SER A 151 -9.77 18.15 -22.02
CA SER A 151 -10.60 16.97 -22.26
C SER A 151 -11.55 16.76 -21.07
N ARG A 152 -12.86 16.88 -21.36
CA ARG A 152 -13.99 16.66 -20.45
C ARG A 152 -14.02 15.23 -19.90
N PRO A 153 -14.65 15.01 -18.71
CA PRO A 153 -14.73 13.69 -18.08
C PRO A 153 -15.61 12.71 -18.89
N PRO A 154 -15.33 11.40 -18.85
CA PRO A 154 -16.16 10.39 -19.50
C PRO A 154 -17.55 10.30 -18.84
N LYS A 155 -18.59 10.21 -19.68
CA LYS A 155 -20.00 10.01 -19.32
C LYS A 155 -20.15 8.77 -18.42
N ARG A 156 -20.84 8.95 -17.29
CA ARG A 156 -21.35 7.87 -16.44
C ARG A 156 -22.26 6.92 -17.26
N PRO A 157 -22.19 5.60 -17.07
CA PRO A 157 -23.22 4.69 -17.56
C PRO A 157 -24.55 4.94 -16.82
N PRO A 158 -25.72 4.78 -17.47
CA PRO A 158 -27.01 4.92 -16.80
C PRO A 158 -27.19 3.80 -15.77
N PHE A 159 -27.63 4.16 -14.56
CA PHE A 159 -27.99 3.24 -13.49
C PHE A 159 -29.07 2.26 -13.97
N PRO A 160 -28.98 0.95 -13.68
CA PRO A 160 -30.09 0.05 -13.90
C PRO A 160 -31.23 0.41 -12.94
N ARG A 161 -32.36 0.79 -13.53
CA ARG A 161 -33.64 1.07 -12.88
C ARG A 161 -34.08 -0.20 -12.13
N ARG A 162 -33.97 -0.24 -10.80
CA ARG A 162 -34.56 -1.29 -9.95
C ARG A 162 -36.06 -1.36 -10.23
N GLN A 163 -36.47 -2.31 -11.06
CA GLN A 163 -37.83 -2.82 -11.07
C GLN A 163 -37.86 -4.00 -10.10
N GLY A 164 -38.30 -3.72 -8.88
CA GLY A 164 -38.61 -4.71 -7.87
C GLY A 164 -39.80 -4.20 -7.06
N PRO A 165 -40.71 -5.07 -6.59
CA PRO A 165 -41.91 -4.63 -5.88
C PRO A 165 -41.55 -3.81 -4.64
N ARG A 166 -42.12 -2.61 -4.51
CA ARG A 166 -42.04 -1.80 -3.29
C ARG A 166 -42.74 -2.54 -2.15
N PRO A 167 -42.11 -2.77 -0.98
CA PRO A 167 -42.86 -3.12 0.21
C PRO A 167 -43.73 -1.92 0.61
N LYS A 168 -45.04 -2.13 0.74
CA LYS A 168 -45.97 -1.16 1.30
C LYS A 168 -45.64 -1.02 2.79
N ILE A 169 -45.06 0.11 3.18
CA ILE A 169 -45.01 0.51 4.58
C ILE A 169 -46.44 0.90 4.95
N VAL A 170 -47.15 0.00 5.63
CA VAL A 170 -48.37 0.34 6.35
C VAL A 170 -47.93 1.01 7.65
N LEU A 171 -48.12 2.33 7.73
CA LEU A 171 -48.17 3.01 9.02
C LEU A 171 -49.51 2.62 9.64
N ASP A 172 -49.46 1.82 10.70
CA ASP A 172 -50.63 1.52 11.53
C ASP A 172 -50.70 2.56 12.66
N PRO A 173 -51.73 3.40 12.75
CA PRO A 173 -51.91 4.32 13.87
C PRO A 173 -52.70 3.62 14.97
N THR A 174 -52.02 2.95 15.90
CA THR A 174 -52.65 2.57 17.18
C THR A 174 -52.34 3.61 18.23
N THR A 175 -53.36 4.41 18.51
CA THR A 175 -53.45 5.27 19.68
C THR A 175 -53.65 4.41 20.93
N PRO A 176 -52.93 4.66 22.04
CA PRO A 176 -53.44 4.28 23.35
C PRO A 176 -54.25 5.44 23.90
N LYS A 177 -55.54 5.19 24.11
CA LYS A 177 -56.46 6.05 24.86
C LYS A 177 -55.98 6.18 26.30
N THR A 178 -56.10 7.41 26.81
CA THR A 178 -56.19 7.77 28.22
C THR A 178 -57.28 6.99 28.95
N SER A 179 -56.93 6.36 30.06
CA SER A 179 -57.70 6.26 31.31
C SER A 179 -56.75 5.90 32.44
#